data_AF-A0A0V8CS54-F1
#
_entry.id   AF-A0A0V8CS54-F1
#
_cell.length_a   1.000
_cell.length_b   1.000
_cell.length_c   1.000
_cell.angle_alpha   90.00
_cell.angle_beta   90.00
_cell.angle_gamma   90.00
#
_symmetry.space_group_name_H-M   'P 1'
#
loop_
_entity.id
_entity.type
_entity.pdbx_description
1 polymer ?
#
loop_
_entity_poly.entity_id
_entity_poly.type
_entity_poly.pdbx_seq_one_letter_code
_entity_poly.pdbx_strand_id
1 'polypeptide(L)'
;MVYFKYGKAFHDLRIQHGFSLSAFEELGIAKSTLSNFENGKSMLSFDRLDFALQKMNVSPLDYSLMINNGEQDSYTSIFDEIEKAYYQRNIKQLQEIYQENSNGTKEQKLLAYSAKGLYQHLPADEIGEIEDYLKGIQFWGLFELSLLANIGDKLSDTQISYILDDLLFNKIYYENDLYYRVLIYRFLYKVILHYIDSGNQNKAKEVLDISQSYFMPGDVMSRVIINYAESFYIHFYIDEKKGKNQLLDTLRFLKKIGAEDFRKTLKMQYDKRIFRKNHFNK
;
A
#
# COMPACT_ATOMS: atom_id res chain seq x y z
N MET A 1 30.55 6.64 11.20
CA MET A 1 30.74 6.90 9.75
C MET A 1 29.49 6.45 9.01
N VAL A 2 28.88 7.33 8.20
CA VAL A 2 27.60 7.05 7.50
C VAL A 2 27.65 5.77 6.65
N TYR A 3 28.82 5.44 6.09
CA TYR A 3 29.01 4.28 5.20
C TYR A 3 29.24 2.95 5.92
N PHE A 4 29.57 2.98 7.22
CA PHE A 4 29.98 1.78 7.94
C PHE A 4 28.87 0.72 7.99
N LYS A 5 27.60 1.15 8.09
CA LYS A 5 26.45 0.23 8.13
C LYS A 5 26.32 -0.62 6.85
N TYR A 6 26.58 -0.04 5.68
CA TYR A 6 26.52 -0.74 4.39
C TYR A 6 27.62 -1.80 4.30
N GLY A 7 28.87 -1.38 4.51
CA GLY A 7 30.02 -2.28 4.50
C GLY A 7 29.88 -3.43 5.49
N LYS A 8 29.44 -3.13 6.72
CA LYS A 8 29.23 -4.13 7.76
C LYS A 8 28.15 -5.15 7.37
N ALA A 9 26.99 -4.70 6.90
CA ALA A 9 25.92 -5.61 6.48
C ALA A 9 26.40 -6.54 5.35
N PHE A 10 27.14 -5.99 4.38
CA PHE A 10 27.72 -6.80 3.31
C PHE A 10 28.74 -7.82 3.83
N HIS A 11 29.62 -7.41 4.74
CA HIS A 11 30.60 -8.30 5.37
C HIS A 11 29.92 -9.50 6.05
N ASP A 12 28.90 -9.22 6.85
CA ASP A 12 28.16 -10.24 7.61
C ASP A 12 27.49 -11.24 6.64
N LEU A 13 26.87 -10.76 5.56
CA LEU A 13 26.32 -11.61 4.49
C LEU A 13 27.41 -12.43 3.78
N ARG A 14 28.53 -11.80 3.42
CA ARG A 14 29.63 -12.49 2.74
C ARG A 14 30.17 -13.65 3.58
N ILE A 15 30.36 -13.44 4.87
CA ILE A 15 30.83 -14.46 5.80
C ILE A 15 29.76 -15.55 6.00
N GLN A 16 28.49 -15.18 6.17
CA GLN A 16 27.37 -16.13 6.27
C GLN A 16 27.32 -17.09 5.06
N HIS A 17 27.54 -16.56 3.86
CA HIS A 17 27.53 -17.35 2.62
C HIS A 17 28.88 -18.00 2.29
N GLY A 18 29.88 -17.89 3.17
CA GLY A 18 31.17 -18.58 3.04
C GLY A 18 32.10 -18.03 1.94
N PHE A 19 31.86 -16.79 1.47
CA PHE A 19 32.68 -16.20 0.42
C PHE A 19 33.94 -15.54 0.97
N SER A 20 35.07 -15.76 0.31
CA SER A 20 36.32 -15.02 0.59
C SER A 20 36.28 -13.63 -0.05
N LEU A 21 37.22 -12.75 0.33
CA LEU A 21 37.39 -11.44 -0.34
C LEU A 21 37.70 -11.57 -1.84
N SER A 22 38.37 -12.65 -2.27
CA SER A 22 38.66 -12.94 -3.68
C SER A 22 37.43 -13.29 -4.51
N ALA A 23 36.34 -13.73 -3.87
CA ALA A 23 35.23 -14.35 -4.57
C ALA A 23 34.53 -13.40 -5.56
N PHE A 24 34.76 -12.10 -5.43
CA PHE A 24 34.11 -11.05 -6.21
C PHE A 24 35.04 -10.40 -7.25
N GLU A 25 36.27 -10.92 -7.42
CA GLU A 25 37.22 -10.38 -8.41
C GLU A 25 36.70 -10.50 -9.85
N GLU A 26 35.97 -11.58 -10.17
CA GLU A 26 35.32 -11.77 -11.47
C GLU A 26 34.22 -10.73 -11.76
N LEU A 27 33.65 -10.11 -10.71
CA LEU A 27 32.68 -9.01 -10.83
C LEU A 27 33.38 -7.64 -10.93
N GLY A 28 34.71 -7.62 -11.11
CA GLY A 28 35.50 -6.40 -11.16
C GLY A 28 35.72 -5.74 -9.79
N ILE A 29 35.55 -6.48 -8.69
CA ILE A 29 35.75 -5.99 -7.32
C ILE A 29 37.05 -6.57 -6.77
N ALA A 30 38.12 -5.77 -6.76
CA ALA A 30 39.40 -6.17 -6.17
C ALA A 30 39.29 -6.39 -4.65
N LYS A 31 40.08 -7.32 -4.10
CA LYS A 31 40.13 -7.63 -2.65
C LYS A 31 40.27 -6.39 -1.77
N SER A 32 41.15 -5.46 -2.14
CA SER A 32 41.39 -4.22 -1.40
C SER A 32 40.17 -3.30 -1.43
N THR A 33 39.50 -3.19 -2.58
CA THR A 33 38.25 -2.43 -2.73
C THR A 33 37.15 -3.02 -1.87
N LEU A 34 36.97 -4.34 -1.88
CA LEU A 34 35.97 -5.00 -1.07
C LEU A 34 36.25 -4.84 0.44
N SER A 35 37.50 -5.05 0.84
CA SER A 35 37.92 -4.82 2.23
C SER A 35 37.69 -3.36 2.67
N ASN A 36 38.01 -2.39 1.82
CA ASN A 36 37.75 -0.98 2.11
C ASN A 36 36.25 -0.69 2.24
N PHE A 37 35.41 -1.28 1.38
CA PHE A 37 33.96 -1.16 1.49
C PHE A 37 33.44 -1.73 2.80
N GLU A 38 33.81 -2.97 3.14
CA GLU A 38 33.37 -3.66 4.36
C GLU A 38 33.77 -2.93 5.64
N ASN A 39 34.93 -2.26 5.62
CA ASN A 39 35.40 -1.43 6.73
C ASN A 39 34.88 0.03 6.69
N GLY A 40 33.95 0.35 5.79
CA GLY A 40 33.34 1.68 5.66
C GLY A 40 34.26 2.78 5.14
N LYS A 41 35.38 2.43 4.49
CA LYS A 41 36.38 3.36 3.95
C LYS A 41 36.04 3.86 2.54
N SER A 42 35.24 3.11 1.78
CA SER A 42 34.78 3.47 0.44
C SER A 42 33.39 2.88 0.18
N MET A 43 32.71 3.32 -0.88
CA MET A 43 31.48 2.69 -1.37
C MET A 43 31.76 1.87 -2.64
N LEU A 44 30.97 0.82 -2.86
CA LEU A 44 30.87 0.19 -4.17
C LEU A 44 29.91 0.97 -5.06
N SER A 45 30.14 0.94 -6.37
CA SER A 45 29.14 1.39 -7.33
C SER A 45 27.92 0.46 -7.27
N PHE A 46 26.74 1.00 -7.59
CA PHE A 46 25.48 0.27 -7.42
C PHE A 46 25.44 -1.04 -8.23
N ASP A 47 25.90 -1.02 -9.48
CA ASP A 47 26.01 -2.20 -10.35
C ASP A 47 26.85 -3.31 -9.72
N ARG A 48 28.00 -2.95 -9.13
CA ARG A 48 28.89 -3.91 -8.48
C ARG A 48 28.28 -4.47 -7.20
N LEU A 49 27.61 -3.63 -6.43
CA LEU A 49 26.90 -4.07 -5.24
C LEU A 49 25.76 -5.03 -5.61
N ASP A 50 24.95 -4.70 -6.61
CA ASP A 50 23.83 -5.53 -7.08
C ASP A 50 24.31 -6.91 -7.55
N PHE A 51 25.33 -6.98 -8.42
CA PHE A 51 25.90 -8.26 -8.85
C PHE A 51 26.51 -9.06 -7.68
N ALA A 52 27.13 -8.39 -6.73
CA ALA A 52 27.71 -9.06 -5.56
C ALA A 52 26.62 -9.63 -4.63
N LEU A 53 25.52 -8.90 -4.42
CA LEU A 53 24.35 -9.39 -3.67
C LEU A 53 23.71 -10.59 -4.39
N GLN A 54 23.53 -10.51 -5.71
CA GLN A 54 23.02 -11.63 -6.52
C GLN A 54 23.91 -12.87 -6.42
N LYS A 55 25.24 -12.71 -6.45
CA LYS A 55 26.18 -13.82 -6.24
C LYS A 55 26.00 -14.49 -4.87
N MET A 56 25.57 -13.74 -3.86
CA MET A 56 25.24 -14.26 -2.53
C MET A 56 23.80 -14.78 -2.42
N ASN A 57 23.00 -14.73 -3.48
CA ASN A 57 21.55 -14.99 -3.46
C ASN A 57 20.81 -14.09 -2.44
N VAL A 58 21.22 -12.83 -2.35
CA VAL A 58 20.59 -11.81 -1.49
C VAL A 58 19.92 -10.77 -2.38
N SER A 59 18.66 -10.43 -2.09
CA SER A 59 17.98 -9.36 -2.79
C SER A 59 18.42 -7.97 -2.28
N PRO A 60 18.33 -6.91 -3.08
CA PRO A 60 18.54 -5.54 -2.61
C PRO A 60 17.62 -5.16 -1.43
N LEU A 61 16.41 -5.72 -1.37
CA LEU A 61 15.46 -5.51 -0.29
C LEU A 61 15.96 -6.12 1.04
N ASP A 62 16.38 -7.39 1.03
CA ASP A 62 16.90 -8.05 2.24
C ASP A 62 18.13 -7.33 2.78
N TYR A 63 18.99 -6.86 1.87
CA TYR A 63 20.16 -6.07 2.23
C TYR A 63 19.77 -4.72 2.85
N SER A 64 18.79 -4.01 2.27
CA SER A 64 18.28 -2.75 2.82
C SER A 64 17.71 -2.93 4.24
N LEU A 65 16.91 -3.98 4.44
CA LEU A 65 16.37 -4.33 5.76
C LEU A 65 17.50 -4.57 6.77
N MET A 66 18.54 -5.31 6.40
CA MET A 66 19.68 -5.55 7.28
C MET A 66 20.42 -4.26 7.67
N ILE A 67 20.60 -3.33 6.72
CA ILE A 67 21.26 -2.04 6.95
C ILE A 67 20.47 -1.17 7.95
N ASN A 68 19.14 -1.29 7.92
CA ASN A 68 18.22 -0.47 8.70
C ASN A 68 17.67 -1.22 9.93
N ASN A 69 18.32 -2.30 10.40
CA ASN A 69 17.88 -3.10 11.54
C ASN A 69 16.45 -3.66 11.43
N GLY A 70 16.01 -3.95 10.21
CA GLY A 70 14.66 -4.40 9.89
C GLY A 70 13.64 -3.27 9.69
N GLU A 71 14.04 -2.00 9.86
CA GLU A 71 13.18 -0.85 9.58
C GLU A 71 13.16 -0.52 8.07
N GLN A 72 11.99 -0.14 7.59
CA GLN A 72 11.81 0.37 6.23
C GLN A 72 12.17 1.86 6.14
N ASP A 73 12.17 2.41 4.93
CA ASP A 73 12.32 3.86 4.74
C ASP A 73 11.28 4.64 5.56
N SER A 74 11.64 5.85 5.98
CA SER A 74 10.87 6.64 6.96
C SER A 74 9.44 6.99 6.53
N TYR A 75 9.15 7.02 5.23
CA TYR A 75 7.78 7.28 4.74
C TYR A 75 6.94 5.99 4.72
N THR A 76 7.55 4.85 4.36
CA THR A 76 6.86 3.56 4.37
C THR A 76 6.47 3.19 5.79
N SER A 77 7.33 3.48 6.77
CA SER A 77 6.99 3.32 8.19
C SER A 77 5.78 4.17 8.62
N ILE A 78 5.65 5.42 8.14
CA ILE A 78 4.49 6.27 8.46
C ILE A 78 3.21 5.71 7.83
N PHE A 79 3.26 5.22 6.59
CA PHE A 79 2.08 4.58 5.98
C PHE A 79 1.65 3.31 6.71
N ASP A 80 2.60 2.50 7.17
CA ASP A 80 2.32 1.33 8.02
C ASP A 80 1.68 1.73 9.35
N GLU A 81 2.14 2.81 9.97
CA GLU A 81 1.53 3.36 11.18
C GLU A 81 0.10 3.87 10.94
N ILE A 82 -0.14 4.56 9.82
CA ILE A 82 -1.47 5.00 9.40
C ILE A 82 -2.41 3.78 9.22
N GLU A 83 -1.94 2.74 8.54
CA GLU A 83 -2.71 1.51 8.31
C GLU A 83 -3.04 0.80 9.63
N LYS A 84 -2.04 0.65 10.50
CA LYS A 84 -2.23 0.04 11.82
C LYS A 84 -3.24 0.84 12.65
N ALA A 85 -3.08 2.16 12.72
CA ALA A 85 -4.00 3.03 13.45
C ALA A 85 -5.43 2.95 12.90
N TYR A 86 -5.58 2.87 11.58
CA TYR A 86 -6.88 2.71 10.92
C TYR A 86 -7.59 1.42 11.33
N TYR A 87 -6.91 0.27 11.23
CA TYR A 87 -7.51 -1.02 11.59
C TYR A 87 -7.76 -1.17 13.10
N GLN A 88 -6.87 -0.60 13.92
CA GLN A 88 -7.01 -0.57 15.38
C GLN A 88 -8.00 0.48 15.87
N ARG A 89 -8.59 1.29 14.97
CA ARG A 89 -9.56 2.34 15.31
C ARG A 89 -8.96 3.46 16.17
N ASN A 90 -7.65 3.65 16.09
CA ASN A 90 -6.92 4.64 16.87
C ASN A 90 -6.95 6.02 16.18
N ILE A 91 -8.08 6.71 16.31
CA ILE A 91 -8.26 8.06 15.75
C ILE A 91 -7.24 9.04 16.33
N LYS A 92 -6.87 8.89 17.60
CA LYS A 92 -5.89 9.76 18.26
C LYS A 92 -4.52 9.67 17.56
N GLN A 93 -4.06 8.46 17.26
CA GLN A 93 -2.80 8.28 16.54
C GLN A 93 -2.86 8.84 15.11
N LEU A 94 -3.99 8.70 14.40
CA LEU A 94 -4.15 9.33 13.09
C LEU A 94 -4.10 10.86 13.18
N GLN A 95 -4.65 11.45 14.24
CA GLN A 95 -4.57 12.89 14.51
C GLN A 95 -3.13 13.31 14.82
N GLU A 96 -2.41 12.55 15.64
CA GLU A 96 -0.99 12.80 15.96
C GLU A 96 -0.14 12.79 14.68
N ILE A 97 -0.27 11.76 13.84
CA ILE A 97 0.43 11.67 12.54
C ILE A 97 0.10 12.88 11.64
N TYR A 98 -1.16 13.30 11.57
CA TYR A 98 -1.54 14.50 10.82
C TYR A 98 -0.83 15.75 11.34
N GLN A 99 -0.83 15.99 12.65
CA GLN A 99 -0.23 17.19 13.23
C GLN A 99 1.28 17.25 12.99
N GLU A 100 1.98 16.14 13.17
CA GLU A 100 3.44 16.03 12.98
C GLU A 100 3.88 16.32 11.54
N ASN A 101 3.03 16.02 10.54
CA ASN A 101 3.40 16.10 9.13
C ASN A 101 2.76 17.29 8.38
N SER A 102 1.72 17.91 8.93
CA SER A 102 0.92 18.97 8.26
C SER A 102 1.69 20.23 7.85
N ASN A 103 2.77 20.56 8.56
CA ASN A 103 3.60 21.74 8.30
C ASN A 103 4.94 21.40 7.62
N GLY A 104 5.06 20.18 7.11
CA GLY A 104 6.29 19.67 6.50
C GLY A 104 6.44 19.99 5.01
N THR A 105 7.30 19.21 4.36
CA THR A 105 7.45 19.13 2.90
C THR A 105 6.14 18.75 2.21
N LYS A 106 6.10 18.85 0.88
CA LYS A 106 4.93 18.44 0.09
C LYS A 106 4.56 16.97 0.35
N GLU A 107 5.56 16.11 0.41
CA GLU A 107 5.42 14.68 0.65
C GLU A 107 4.90 14.41 2.07
N GLN A 108 5.40 15.15 3.08
CA GLN A 108 4.88 15.05 4.44
C GLN A 108 3.41 15.49 4.53
N LYS A 109 3.01 16.55 3.83
CA LYS A 109 1.59 16.93 3.76
C LYS A 109 0.71 15.81 3.20
N LEU A 110 1.17 15.09 2.18
CA LEU A 110 0.44 13.94 1.63
C LEU A 110 0.29 12.80 2.66
N LEU A 111 1.30 12.55 3.50
CA LEU A 111 1.19 11.64 4.64
C LEU A 111 0.15 12.14 5.66
N ALA A 112 0.14 13.45 5.95
CA ALA A 112 -0.84 14.06 6.83
C ALA A 112 -2.26 13.89 6.28
N TYR A 113 -2.50 14.20 5.00
CA TYR A 113 -3.80 14.02 4.36
C TYR A 113 -4.24 12.56 4.31
N SER A 114 -3.29 11.63 4.14
CA SER A 114 -3.56 10.19 4.21
C SER A 114 -4.13 9.80 5.56
N ALA A 115 -3.56 10.30 6.66
CA ALA A 115 -4.06 10.05 8.01
C ALA A 115 -5.42 10.73 8.23
N LYS A 116 -5.53 12.03 7.93
CA LYS A 116 -6.75 12.84 8.11
C LYS A 116 -7.94 12.27 7.35
N GLY A 117 -7.73 11.86 6.11
CA GLY A 117 -8.77 11.32 5.26
C GLY A 117 -9.38 10.00 5.76
N LEU A 118 -8.76 9.32 6.72
CA LEU A 118 -9.31 8.08 7.28
C LEU A 118 -10.30 8.31 8.44
N TYR A 119 -10.28 9.49 9.07
CA TYR A 119 -11.20 9.83 10.17
C TYR A 119 -12.06 11.07 9.90
N GLN A 120 -11.72 11.91 8.92
CA GLN A 120 -12.44 13.15 8.60
C GLN A 120 -12.47 13.40 7.08
N HIS A 121 -13.41 14.25 6.65
CA HIS A 121 -13.46 14.79 5.30
C HIS A 121 -12.25 15.70 5.02
N LEU A 122 -11.66 15.57 3.83
CA LEU A 122 -10.64 16.47 3.31
C LEU A 122 -11.32 17.61 2.54
N PRO A 123 -11.03 18.88 2.83
CA PRO A 123 -11.53 20.02 2.08
C PRO A 123 -10.92 20.06 0.66
N ALA A 124 -11.53 20.85 -0.23
CA ALA A 124 -11.23 20.87 -1.65
C ALA A 124 -9.79 21.33 -1.98
N ASP A 125 -9.22 22.20 -1.16
CA ASP A 125 -7.82 22.64 -1.25
C ASP A 125 -6.85 21.47 -0.98
N GLU A 126 -7.08 20.68 0.07
CA GLU A 126 -6.26 19.50 0.36
C GLU A 126 -6.39 18.43 -0.73
N ILE A 127 -7.61 18.21 -1.27
CA ILE A 127 -7.82 17.31 -2.40
C ILE A 127 -7.09 17.83 -3.65
N GLY A 128 -7.14 19.13 -3.91
CA GLY A 128 -6.42 19.77 -5.01
C GLY A 128 -4.91 19.56 -4.93
N GLU A 129 -4.30 19.72 -3.74
CA GLU A 129 -2.87 19.44 -3.53
C GLU A 129 -2.52 17.97 -3.84
N ILE A 130 -3.39 17.02 -3.48
CA ILE A 130 -3.21 15.60 -3.80
C ILE A 130 -3.31 15.35 -5.30
N GLU A 131 -4.34 15.87 -5.96
CA GLU A 131 -4.52 15.68 -7.41
C GLU A 131 -3.38 16.31 -8.22
N ASP A 132 -2.91 17.49 -7.81
CA ASP A 132 -1.79 18.17 -8.48
C ASP A 132 -0.49 17.39 -8.34
N TYR A 133 -0.25 16.72 -7.20
CA TYR A 133 0.86 15.78 -7.07
C TYR A 133 0.72 14.59 -8.04
N LEU A 134 -0.46 13.97 -8.08
CA LEU A 134 -0.70 12.75 -8.86
C LEU A 134 -0.62 12.95 -10.38
N LYS A 135 -0.91 14.14 -10.91
CA LYS A 135 -0.84 14.45 -12.35
C LYS A 135 0.56 14.26 -12.95
N GLY A 136 1.62 14.36 -12.15
CA GLY A 136 3.00 14.23 -12.62
C GLY A 136 3.57 12.81 -12.57
N ILE A 137 2.81 11.84 -12.07
CA ILE A 137 3.30 10.48 -11.79
C ILE A 137 3.32 9.65 -13.08
N GLN A 138 4.49 9.11 -13.41
CA GLN A 138 4.68 8.17 -14.52
C GLN A 138 4.79 6.71 -14.05
N PHE A 139 5.17 6.51 -12.79
CA PHE A 139 5.32 5.20 -12.19
C PHE A 139 4.79 5.25 -10.75
N TRP A 140 3.87 4.34 -10.43
CA TRP A 140 3.23 4.27 -9.12
C TRP A 140 4.08 3.44 -8.16
N GLY A 141 4.91 4.10 -7.36
CA GLY A 141 5.70 3.46 -6.32
C GLY A 141 4.89 3.15 -5.06
N LEU A 142 5.56 2.63 -4.04
CA LEU A 142 4.95 2.34 -2.73
C LEU A 142 4.29 3.58 -2.12
N PHE A 143 4.89 4.76 -2.29
CA PHE A 143 4.37 6.01 -1.74
C PHE A 143 3.02 6.36 -2.38
N GLU A 144 2.96 6.44 -3.71
CA GLU A 144 1.75 6.79 -4.44
C GLU A 144 0.65 5.73 -4.25
N LEU A 145 1.00 4.45 -4.32
CA LEU A 145 0.03 3.36 -4.13
C LEU A 145 -0.53 3.36 -2.70
N SER A 146 0.28 3.71 -1.69
CA SER A 146 -0.17 3.83 -0.30
C SER A 146 -1.11 5.03 -0.11
N LEU A 147 -0.81 6.15 -0.76
CA LEU A 147 -1.68 7.33 -0.83
C LEU A 147 -3.05 6.95 -1.42
N LEU A 148 -3.06 6.27 -2.58
CA LEU A 148 -4.29 5.79 -3.21
C LEU A 148 -5.07 4.80 -2.32
N ALA A 149 -4.37 3.83 -1.72
CA ALA A 149 -4.99 2.85 -0.83
C ALA A 149 -5.66 3.50 0.39
N ASN A 150 -5.17 4.65 0.84
CA ASN A 150 -5.71 5.37 1.99
C ASN A 150 -6.82 6.34 1.61
N ILE A 151 -6.63 7.14 0.56
CA ILE A 151 -7.51 8.27 0.25
C ILE A 151 -7.86 8.46 -1.23
N GLY A 152 -7.49 7.53 -2.12
CA GLY A 152 -7.78 7.64 -3.55
C GLY A 152 -9.28 7.69 -3.88
N ASP A 153 -10.14 7.18 -2.99
CA ASP A 153 -11.60 7.24 -3.10
C ASP A 153 -12.20 8.65 -2.88
N LYS A 154 -11.35 9.64 -2.55
CA LYS A 154 -11.76 11.04 -2.33
C LYS A 154 -11.43 11.95 -3.50
N LEU A 155 -10.69 11.46 -4.48
CA LEU A 155 -10.32 12.22 -5.67
C LEU A 155 -11.56 12.44 -6.55
N SER A 156 -11.46 13.38 -7.49
CA SER A 156 -12.49 13.58 -8.49
C SER A 156 -12.66 12.33 -9.36
N ASP A 157 -13.89 12.13 -9.84
CA ASP A 157 -14.22 11.05 -10.77
C ASP A 157 -13.29 11.00 -11.97
N THR A 158 -12.92 12.16 -12.52
CA THR A 158 -11.99 12.30 -13.63
C THR A 158 -10.61 11.75 -13.26
N GLN A 159 -10.09 12.13 -12.10
CA GLN A 159 -8.78 11.65 -11.64
C GLN A 159 -8.79 10.16 -11.35
N ILE A 160 -9.87 9.63 -10.75
CA ILE A 160 -10.04 8.19 -10.51
C ILE A 160 -9.99 7.42 -11.84
N SER A 161 -10.73 7.86 -12.86
CA SER A 161 -10.71 7.21 -14.18
C SER A 161 -9.32 7.18 -14.80
N TYR A 162 -8.60 8.31 -14.80
CA TYR A 162 -7.22 8.35 -15.32
C TYR A 162 -6.28 7.39 -14.59
N ILE A 163 -6.39 7.29 -13.27
CA ILE A 163 -5.56 6.38 -12.47
C ILE A 163 -5.88 4.92 -12.80
N LEU A 164 -7.16 4.56 -12.93
CA LEU A 164 -7.57 3.20 -13.28
C LEU A 164 -7.05 2.80 -14.67
N ASP A 165 -7.17 3.70 -15.65
CA ASP A 165 -6.67 3.48 -17.01
C ASP A 165 -5.16 3.30 -17.02
N ASP A 166 -4.41 4.12 -16.29
CA ASP A 166 -2.95 4.05 -16.24
C ASP A 166 -2.46 2.77 -15.53
N LEU A 167 -3.08 2.38 -14.41
CA LEU A 167 -2.77 1.12 -13.73
C LEU A 167 -3.04 -0.08 -14.63
N LEU A 168 -4.13 -0.07 -15.40
CA LEU A 168 -4.46 -1.12 -16.37
C LEU A 168 -3.49 -1.17 -17.55
N PHE A 169 -3.14 -0.01 -18.11
CA PHE A 169 -2.20 0.09 -19.21
C PHE A 169 -0.82 -0.45 -18.81
N ASN A 170 -0.39 -0.14 -17.59
CA ASN A 170 0.91 -0.53 -17.03
C ASN A 170 0.85 -1.77 -16.12
N LYS A 171 -0.21 -2.60 -16.23
CA LYS A 171 -0.50 -3.71 -15.31
C LYS A 171 0.68 -4.63 -15.02
N ILE A 172 1.49 -4.96 -16.02
CA ILE A 172 2.63 -5.89 -15.91
C ILE A 172 3.67 -5.46 -14.86
N TYR A 173 3.80 -4.14 -14.63
CA TYR A 173 4.72 -3.59 -13.62
C TYR A 173 4.22 -3.81 -12.20
N TYR A 174 2.90 -3.87 -12.00
CA TYR A 174 2.30 -3.93 -10.67
C TYR A 174 1.81 -5.33 -10.29
N GLU A 175 1.48 -6.17 -11.27
CA GLU A 175 0.86 -7.47 -10.99
C GLU A 175 1.80 -8.45 -10.31
N ASN A 176 3.12 -8.35 -10.50
CA ASN A 176 4.06 -9.33 -9.96
C ASN A 176 4.43 -9.08 -8.49
N ASP A 177 4.26 -7.86 -7.99
CA ASP A 177 4.58 -7.51 -6.60
C ASP A 177 3.34 -7.63 -5.69
N LEU A 178 3.43 -8.48 -4.65
CA LEU A 178 2.32 -8.74 -3.74
C LEU A 178 1.88 -7.47 -2.99
N TYR A 179 2.82 -6.66 -2.53
CA TYR A 179 2.51 -5.44 -1.79
C TYR A 179 1.79 -4.44 -2.68
N TYR A 180 2.24 -4.29 -3.93
CA TYR A 180 1.60 -3.41 -4.90
C TYR A 180 0.17 -3.85 -5.19
N ARG A 181 -0.04 -5.16 -5.44
CA ARG A 181 -1.39 -5.71 -5.62
C ARG A 181 -2.28 -5.40 -4.41
N VAL A 182 -1.81 -5.61 -3.19
CA VAL A 182 -2.58 -5.33 -1.97
C VAL A 182 -3.01 -3.86 -1.89
N LEU A 183 -2.12 -2.92 -2.18
CA LEU A 183 -2.43 -1.49 -2.18
C LEU A 183 -3.44 -1.11 -3.26
N ILE A 184 -3.26 -1.62 -4.48
CA ILE A 184 -4.20 -1.43 -5.60
C ILE A 184 -5.59 -1.95 -5.21
N TYR A 185 -5.68 -3.16 -4.64
CA TYR A 185 -6.97 -3.72 -4.23
C TYR A 185 -7.66 -2.93 -3.12
N ARG A 186 -6.90 -2.34 -2.19
CA ARG A 186 -7.44 -1.44 -1.16
C ARG A 186 -7.99 -0.15 -1.78
N PHE A 187 -7.31 0.39 -2.78
CA PHE A 187 -7.80 1.53 -3.56
C PHE A 187 -9.09 1.17 -4.31
N LEU A 188 -9.07 0.11 -5.14
CA LEU A 188 -10.23 -0.35 -5.92
C LEU A 188 -11.45 -0.60 -5.03
N TYR A 189 -11.26 -1.30 -3.92
CA TYR A 189 -12.30 -1.56 -2.93
C TYR A 189 -13.00 -0.27 -2.46
N LYS A 190 -12.22 0.76 -2.10
CA LYS A 190 -12.78 2.03 -1.63
C LYS A 190 -13.47 2.81 -2.75
N VAL A 191 -12.93 2.78 -3.98
CA VAL A 191 -13.56 3.40 -5.15
C VAL A 191 -14.91 2.75 -5.48
N ILE A 192 -15.00 1.40 -5.42
CA ILE A 192 -16.28 0.70 -5.62
C ILE A 192 -17.30 1.18 -4.58
N LEU A 193 -16.90 1.23 -3.30
CA LEU A 193 -17.78 1.70 -2.24
C LEU A 193 -18.15 3.18 -2.37
N HIS A 194 -17.24 4.02 -2.87
CA HIS A 194 -17.52 5.41 -3.18
C HIS A 194 -18.63 5.52 -4.23
N TYR A 195 -18.54 4.77 -5.33
CA TYR A 195 -19.56 4.80 -6.39
C TYR A 195 -20.90 4.20 -5.93
N ILE A 196 -20.89 3.21 -5.06
CA ILE A 196 -22.11 2.72 -4.40
C ILE A 196 -22.73 3.82 -3.53
N ASP A 197 -21.93 4.52 -2.73
CA ASP A 197 -22.40 5.58 -1.84
C ASP A 197 -22.98 6.79 -2.61
N SER A 198 -22.47 7.07 -3.81
CA SER A 198 -22.95 8.14 -4.69
C SER A 198 -24.09 7.70 -5.63
N GLY A 199 -24.51 6.43 -5.59
CA GLY A 199 -25.59 5.91 -6.43
C GLY A 199 -25.17 5.59 -7.87
N ASN A 200 -23.88 5.65 -8.19
CA ASN A 200 -23.38 5.43 -9.54
C ASN A 200 -23.14 3.94 -9.84
N GLN A 201 -24.22 3.21 -10.13
CA GLN A 201 -24.19 1.76 -10.36
C GLN A 201 -23.23 1.34 -11.49
N ASN A 202 -23.20 2.07 -12.59
CA ASN A 202 -22.39 1.70 -13.76
C ASN A 202 -20.89 1.78 -13.45
N LYS A 203 -20.44 2.88 -12.84
CA LYS A 203 -19.03 3.02 -12.43
C LYS A 203 -18.65 2.02 -11.34
N ALA A 204 -19.52 1.77 -10.38
CA ALA A 204 -19.27 0.73 -9.37
C ALA A 204 -19.05 -0.66 -10.00
N LYS A 205 -19.86 -0.99 -11.03
CA LYS A 205 -19.74 -2.25 -11.78
C LYS A 205 -18.46 -2.32 -12.60
N GLU A 206 -18.11 -1.24 -13.29
CA GLU A 206 -16.88 -1.12 -14.07
C GLU A 206 -15.64 -1.40 -13.19
N VAL A 207 -15.52 -0.74 -12.03
CA VAL A 207 -14.38 -0.95 -11.13
C VAL A 207 -14.38 -2.35 -10.50
N LEU A 208 -15.55 -2.94 -10.25
CA LEU A 208 -15.65 -4.34 -9.84
C LEU A 208 -15.08 -5.28 -10.92
N ASP A 209 -15.44 -5.08 -12.18
CA ASP A 209 -14.96 -5.90 -13.30
C ASP A 209 -13.44 -5.75 -13.49
N ILE A 210 -12.92 -4.52 -13.38
CA ILE A 210 -11.48 -4.25 -13.35
C ILE A 210 -10.81 -5.07 -12.25
N SER A 211 -11.32 -5.02 -11.01
CA SER A 211 -10.71 -5.70 -9.86
C SER A 211 -10.61 -7.22 -10.04
N GLN A 212 -11.58 -7.84 -10.71
CA GLN A 212 -11.59 -9.29 -10.95
C GLN A 212 -10.45 -9.73 -11.89
N SER A 213 -9.96 -8.86 -12.76
CA SER A 213 -8.91 -9.16 -13.73
C SER A 213 -7.49 -9.23 -13.16
N TYR A 214 -7.25 -8.71 -11.95
CA TYR A 214 -5.91 -8.60 -11.36
C TYR A 214 -5.50 -9.80 -10.48
N PHE A 215 -6.42 -10.73 -10.20
CA PHE A 215 -6.21 -11.64 -9.09
C PHE A 215 -5.19 -12.74 -9.39
N MET A 216 -4.20 -12.87 -8.51
CA MET A 216 -3.41 -14.09 -8.41
C MET A 216 -4.07 -15.11 -7.46
N PRO A 217 -3.72 -16.42 -7.56
CA PRO A 217 -4.28 -17.44 -6.67
C PRO A 217 -4.07 -17.15 -5.18
N GLY A 218 -2.95 -16.51 -4.79
CA GLY A 218 -2.58 -16.22 -3.40
C GLY A 218 -3.21 -14.97 -2.77
N ASP A 219 -3.95 -14.16 -3.52
CA ASP A 219 -4.43 -12.83 -3.07
C ASP A 219 -5.68 -12.91 -2.15
N VAL A 220 -5.61 -13.72 -1.09
CA VAL A 220 -6.76 -14.06 -0.23
C VAL A 220 -7.37 -12.82 0.44
N MET A 221 -6.55 -11.95 1.05
CA MET A 221 -7.05 -10.75 1.74
C MET A 221 -7.69 -9.76 0.77
N SER A 222 -7.10 -9.57 -0.40
CA SER A 222 -7.64 -8.73 -1.47
C SER A 222 -8.99 -9.26 -1.97
N ARG A 223 -9.15 -10.57 -2.10
CA ARG A 223 -10.45 -11.18 -2.45
C ARG A 223 -11.49 -10.92 -1.38
N VAL A 224 -11.13 -10.95 -0.10
CA VAL A 224 -12.09 -10.64 0.99
C VAL A 224 -12.62 -9.22 0.87
N ILE A 225 -11.76 -8.20 0.66
CA ILE A 225 -12.24 -6.81 0.53
C ILE A 225 -13.06 -6.58 -0.74
N ILE A 226 -12.65 -7.14 -1.87
CA ILE A 226 -13.40 -6.99 -3.13
C ILE A 226 -14.75 -7.70 -3.06
N ASN A 227 -14.81 -8.95 -2.54
CA ASN A 227 -16.07 -9.65 -2.34
C ASN A 227 -16.99 -8.91 -1.36
N TYR A 228 -16.41 -8.25 -0.35
CA TYR A 228 -17.17 -7.42 0.58
C TYR A 228 -17.79 -6.20 -0.12
N ALA A 229 -17.06 -5.50 -1.01
CA ALA A 229 -17.63 -4.44 -1.84
C ALA A 229 -18.65 -4.96 -2.86
N GLU A 230 -18.39 -6.11 -3.51
CA GLU A 230 -19.35 -6.76 -4.41
C GLU A 230 -20.65 -7.12 -3.67
N SER A 231 -20.56 -7.56 -2.41
CA SER A 231 -21.73 -7.88 -1.59
C SER A 231 -22.60 -6.64 -1.32
N PHE A 232 -21.99 -5.45 -1.20
CA PHE A 232 -22.75 -4.19 -1.18
C PHE A 232 -23.39 -3.88 -2.53
N TYR A 233 -22.65 -4.05 -3.64
CA TYR A 233 -23.22 -3.86 -4.97
C TYR A 233 -24.47 -4.74 -5.17
N ILE A 234 -24.38 -6.02 -4.80
CA ILE A 234 -25.51 -6.95 -4.84
C ILE A 234 -26.64 -6.45 -3.93
N HIS A 235 -26.34 -6.02 -2.70
CA HIS A 235 -27.35 -5.55 -1.76
C HIS A 235 -28.13 -4.31 -2.26
N PHE A 236 -27.47 -3.38 -2.93
CA PHE A 236 -28.09 -2.13 -3.36
C PHE A 236 -28.74 -2.21 -4.73
N TYR A 237 -28.21 -3.03 -5.65
CA TYR A 237 -28.61 -2.98 -7.06
C TYR A 237 -29.15 -4.29 -7.64
N ILE A 238 -29.01 -5.43 -6.95
CA ILE A 238 -29.35 -6.75 -7.51
C ILE A 238 -30.35 -7.52 -6.63
N ASP A 239 -29.94 -7.89 -5.42
CA ASP A 239 -30.74 -8.64 -4.45
C ASP A 239 -30.32 -8.23 -3.03
N GLU A 240 -31.20 -7.47 -2.40
CA GLU A 240 -31.00 -6.93 -1.06
C GLU A 240 -30.68 -8.01 -0.01
N LYS A 241 -31.44 -9.12 -0.04
CA LYS A 241 -31.34 -10.17 0.97
C LYS A 241 -30.07 -10.99 0.76
N LYS A 242 -29.75 -11.32 -0.49
CA LYS A 242 -28.52 -12.03 -0.86
C LYS A 242 -27.28 -11.23 -0.45
N GLY A 243 -27.19 -9.97 -0.87
CA GLY A 243 -26.04 -9.12 -0.56
C GLY A 243 -25.86 -8.91 0.94
N LYS A 244 -26.96 -8.68 1.68
CA LYS A 244 -26.92 -8.59 3.15
C LYS A 244 -26.39 -9.86 3.80
N ASN A 245 -26.84 -11.04 3.35
CA ASN A 245 -26.35 -12.31 3.89
C ASN A 245 -24.85 -12.49 3.63
N GLN A 246 -24.37 -12.18 2.42
CA GLN A 246 -22.94 -12.26 2.06
C GLN A 246 -22.07 -11.30 2.90
N LEU A 247 -22.54 -10.07 3.17
CA LEU A 247 -21.87 -9.13 4.07
C LEU A 247 -21.75 -9.71 5.49
N LEU A 248 -22.84 -10.28 6.02
CA LEU A 248 -22.84 -10.89 7.35
C LEU A 248 -21.97 -12.16 7.42
N ASP A 249 -21.96 -12.96 6.36
CA ASP A 249 -21.07 -14.12 6.23
C ASP A 249 -19.61 -13.72 6.26
N THR A 250 -19.24 -12.66 5.54
CA THR A 250 -17.87 -12.11 5.56
C THR A 250 -17.47 -11.70 6.99
N LEU A 251 -18.34 -10.97 7.71
CA LEU A 251 -18.07 -10.56 9.09
C LEU A 251 -18.01 -11.76 10.06
N ARG A 252 -18.79 -12.82 9.83
CA ARG A 252 -18.71 -14.08 10.60
C ARG A 252 -17.41 -14.83 10.33
N PHE A 253 -17.01 -14.91 9.06
CA PHE A 253 -15.77 -15.56 8.64
C PHE A 253 -14.55 -14.88 9.28
N LEU A 254 -14.47 -13.55 9.21
CA LEU A 254 -13.37 -12.80 9.82
C LEU A 254 -13.29 -13.02 11.34
N LYS A 255 -14.44 -13.13 12.02
CA LYS A 255 -14.49 -13.50 13.44
C LYS A 255 -13.91 -14.90 13.67
N LYS A 256 -14.31 -15.87 12.84
CA LYS A 256 -13.90 -17.28 12.96
C LYS A 256 -12.38 -17.46 12.84
N ILE A 257 -11.73 -16.67 11.99
CA ILE A 257 -10.27 -16.73 11.79
C ILE A 257 -9.48 -15.81 12.74
N GLY A 258 -10.14 -15.13 13.68
CA GLY A 258 -9.48 -14.23 14.64
C GLY A 258 -9.05 -12.87 14.08
N ALA A 259 -9.48 -12.49 12.87
CA ALA A 259 -9.16 -11.21 12.24
C ALA A 259 -10.03 -10.05 12.79
N GLU A 260 -9.97 -9.83 14.09
CA GLU A 260 -10.96 -9.02 14.82
C GLU A 260 -10.87 -7.51 14.53
N ASP A 261 -9.67 -6.94 14.43
CA ASP A 261 -9.50 -5.51 14.13
C ASP A 261 -9.96 -5.17 12.71
N PHE A 262 -9.62 -6.05 11.76
CA PHE A 262 -10.10 -5.95 10.40
C PHE A 262 -11.63 -6.11 10.31
N ARG A 263 -12.19 -7.09 11.03
CA ARG A 263 -13.64 -7.28 11.15
C ARG A 263 -14.35 -6.05 11.71
N LYS A 264 -13.83 -5.45 12.80
CA LYS A 264 -14.41 -4.23 13.39
C LYS A 264 -14.44 -3.08 12.40
N THR A 265 -13.38 -2.94 11.60
CA THR A 265 -13.27 -1.93 10.55
C THR A 265 -14.33 -2.11 9.48
N LEU A 266 -14.47 -3.32 8.92
CA LEU A 266 -15.52 -3.61 7.94
C LEU A 266 -16.92 -3.48 8.56
N LYS A 267 -17.11 -3.92 9.81
CA LYS A 267 -18.39 -3.77 10.52
C LYS A 267 -18.80 -2.31 10.68
N MET A 268 -17.89 -1.39 11.00
CA MET A 268 -18.20 0.04 11.04
C MET A 268 -18.71 0.52 9.67
N GLN A 269 -18.05 0.10 8.59
CA GLN A 269 -18.45 0.46 7.23
C GLN A 269 -19.82 -0.13 6.85
N TYR A 270 -20.10 -1.37 7.28
CA TYR A 270 -21.42 -2.00 7.18
C TYR A 270 -22.50 -1.17 7.88
N ASP A 271 -22.31 -0.91 9.17
CA ASP A 271 -23.29 -0.19 9.97
C ASP A 271 -23.58 1.18 9.34
N LYS A 272 -22.53 1.95 8.98
CA LYS A 272 -22.67 3.27 8.34
C LYS A 272 -23.54 3.25 7.08
N ARG A 273 -23.36 2.26 6.20
CA ARG A 273 -24.08 2.18 4.92
C ARG A 273 -25.52 1.67 5.07
N ILE A 274 -25.73 0.69 5.94
CA ILE A 274 -27.08 0.18 6.20
C ILE A 274 -27.95 1.23 6.91
N PHE A 275 -27.39 2.03 7.82
CA PHE A 275 -28.12 3.14 8.44
C PHE A 275 -28.49 4.24 7.42
N ARG A 276 -27.60 4.57 6.46
CA ARG A 276 -27.87 5.57 5.42
C ARG A 276 -29.04 5.17 4.50
N LYS A 277 -29.14 3.91 4.09
CA LYS A 277 -30.25 3.42 3.23
C LYS A 277 -31.63 3.68 3.83
N ASN A 278 -31.77 3.55 5.14
CA ASN A 278 -33.04 3.78 5.85
C ASN A 278 -33.50 5.25 5.83
N HIS A 279 -32.62 6.20 5.48
CA HIS A 279 -32.94 7.61 5.35
C HIS A 279 -33.29 8.05 3.92
N PHE A 280 -32.88 7.32 2.88
CA PHE A 280 -33.26 7.61 1.49
C PHE A 280 -34.61 6.99 1.10
N ASN A 281 -35.10 6.00 1.86
CA ASN A 281 -36.40 5.34 1.65
C ASN A 281 -37.52 5.90 2.57
N LYS A 282 -37.32 7.09 3.16
CA LYS A 282 -38.34 7.88 3.86
C LYS A 282 -38.47 9.23 3.19
#